data_AF-A0A7S0PNW7-F1
#
_entry.id   AF-A0A7S0PNW7-F1
#
_cell.length_a   1.000
_cell.length_b   1.000
_cell.length_c   1.000
_cell.angle_alpha   90.00
_cell.angle_beta   90.00
_cell.angle_gamma   90.00
#
_symmetry.space_group_name_H-M   'P 1'
#
loop_
_entity.id
_entity.type
_entity.pdbx_description
1 polymer ?
#
loop_
_entity_poly.entity_id
_entity_poly.type
_entity_poly.pdbx_seq_one_letter_code
_entity_poly.pdbx_strand_id
1 'polypeptide(L)'
;MSEADEVCADYADALKDLQVNSKPMITSLTMLAQELGAHDVSIASRIGELIERHIRTSAPKAKLCGFYLMDSIVKNVKGHYVNYFARGLSDLYISVYQISDPQTQKSMAHLFDTWRAVFPQSALEPIERTLPPRPQKIRLPPPPPAAGGFYNQQQVYGGGAYGHQSGINAMAPASAGAMLASMVQGGGDISALLSSIAAVKKATTAGGSPAGSAGGAGG
;
A
#
# COMPACT_ATOMS: atom_id res chain seq x y z
N MET A 1 30.05 -0.87 -14.73
CA MET A 1 28.71 -1.28 -14.27
C MET A 1 27.82 -1.37 -15.49
N SER A 2 26.88 -2.31 -15.54
CA SER A 2 25.88 -2.29 -16.62
C SER A 2 24.83 -1.21 -16.32
N GLU A 3 24.13 -0.72 -17.34
CA GLU A 3 23.00 0.20 -17.18
C GLU A 3 21.96 -0.34 -16.17
N ALA A 4 21.69 -1.65 -16.22
CA ALA A 4 20.80 -2.32 -15.28
C ALA A 4 21.34 -2.34 -13.83
N ASP A 5 22.66 -2.31 -13.62
CA ASP A 5 23.25 -2.15 -12.27
C ASP A 5 23.03 -0.74 -11.73
N GLU A 6 23.21 0.27 -12.57
CA GLU A 6 23.06 1.68 -12.19
C GLU A 6 21.61 1.98 -11.82
N VAL A 7 20.67 1.58 -12.68
CA VAL A 7 19.23 1.71 -12.46
C VAL A 7 18.78 1.01 -11.17
N CYS A 8 19.27 -0.21 -10.91
CA CYS A 8 18.94 -0.93 -9.69
C CYS A 8 19.57 -0.29 -8.44
N ALA A 9 20.76 0.31 -8.56
CA ALA A 9 21.39 1.04 -7.48
C ALA A 9 20.60 2.30 -7.11
N ASP A 10 20.13 3.05 -8.11
CA ASP A 10 19.28 4.23 -7.90
C ASP A 10 17.94 3.85 -7.24
N TYR A 11 17.32 2.75 -7.69
CA TYR A 11 16.12 2.22 -7.04
C TYR A 11 16.38 1.84 -5.57
N ALA A 12 17.51 1.17 -5.30
CA ALA A 12 17.91 0.79 -3.95
C ALA A 12 18.12 2.01 -3.04
N ASP A 13 18.70 3.09 -3.56
CA ASP A 13 18.91 4.33 -2.82
C ASP A 13 17.59 5.04 -2.50
N ALA A 14 16.65 5.10 -3.45
CA ALA A 14 15.32 5.65 -3.19
C ALA A 14 14.52 4.79 -2.19
N LEU A 15 14.69 3.46 -2.23
CA LEU A 15 14.04 2.53 -1.31
C LEU A 15 14.51 2.68 0.15
N LYS A 16 15.76 3.09 0.39
CA LYS A 16 16.27 3.35 1.76
C LYS A 16 15.48 4.43 2.48
N ASP A 17 14.91 5.39 1.75
CA ASP A 17 14.17 6.49 2.35
C ASP A 17 12.73 6.09 2.75
N LEU A 18 12.25 4.89 2.34
CA LEU A 18 10.94 4.36 2.72
C LEU A 18 10.95 3.82 4.16
N GLN A 19 11.00 4.72 5.14
CA GLN A 19 11.05 4.38 6.57
C GLN A 19 9.69 4.48 7.28
N VAL A 20 8.78 5.26 6.70
CA VAL A 20 7.43 5.52 7.22
C VAL A 20 6.41 5.30 6.12
N ASN A 21 5.13 5.14 6.51
CA ASN A 21 4.05 4.94 5.57
C ASN A 21 3.77 6.23 4.77
N SER A 22 4.55 6.44 3.71
CA SER A 22 4.50 7.60 2.84
C SER A 22 3.89 7.22 1.50
N LYS A 23 2.61 7.53 1.31
CA LYS A 23 1.90 7.28 0.04
C LYS A 23 2.64 7.86 -1.17
N PRO A 24 3.17 9.11 -1.15
CA PRO A 24 3.92 9.64 -2.28
C PRO A 24 5.13 8.78 -2.64
N MET A 25 5.89 8.31 -1.65
CA MET A 25 7.07 7.49 -1.91
C MET A 25 6.71 6.10 -2.42
N ILE A 26 5.67 5.48 -1.87
CA ILE A 26 5.16 4.18 -2.35
C ILE A 26 4.72 4.31 -3.81
N THR A 27 4.00 5.37 -4.16
CA THR A 27 3.59 5.65 -5.54
C THR A 27 4.81 5.84 -6.44
N SER A 28 5.77 6.70 -6.07
CA SER A 28 6.96 6.94 -6.89
C SER A 28 7.77 5.66 -7.13
N LEU A 29 8.01 4.87 -6.08
CA LEU A 29 8.72 3.59 -6.21
C LEU A 29 7.93 2.58 -7.07
N THR A 30 6.59 2.59 -6.99
CA THR A 30 5.74 1.75 -7.86
C THR A 30 5.88 2.16 -9.32
N MET A 31 5.87 3.46 -9.62
CA MET A 31 6.05 3.97 -10.98
C MET A 31 7.44 3.64 -11.54
N LEU A 32 8.49 3.77 -10.71
CA LEU A 32 9.84 3.36 -11.10
C LEU A 32 9.92 1.86 -11.38
N ALA A 33 9.32 1.02 -10.54
CA ALA A 33 9.27 -0.43 -10.79
C ALA A 33 8.55 -0.74 -12.11
N GLN A 34 7.46 -0.03 -12.42
CA GLN A 34 6.76 -0.19 -13.68
C GLN A 34 7.65 0.15 -14.88
N GLU A 35 8.26 1.34 -14.88
CA GLU A 35 9.09 1.81 -15.98
C GLU A 35 10.28 0.88 -16.25
N LEU A 36 10.98 0.49 -15.18
CA LEU A 36 12.25 -0.21 -15.28
C LEU A 36 12.10 -1.71 -15.51
N GLY A 37 11.07 -2.34 -14.92
CA GLY A 37 10.97 -3.80 -14.85
C GLY A 37 9.74 -4.40 -15.52
N ALA A 38 8.75 -3.62 -15.98
CA ALA A 38 7.53 -4.20 -16.57
C ALA A 38 7.80 -5.05 -17.83
N HIS A 39 8.86 -4.74 -18.57
CA HIS A 39 9.23 -5.42 -19.82
C HIS A 39 10.56 -6.21 -19.72
N ASP A 40 11.22 -6.19 -18.56
CA ASP A 40 12.48 -6.91 -18.33
C ASP A 40 12.41 -7.75 -17.05
N VAL A 41 12.39 -9.07 -17.23
CA VAL A 41 12.32 -10.05 -16.14
C VAL A 41 13.53 -9.95 -15.20
N SER A 42 14.71 -9.64 -15.74
CA SER A 42 15.96 -9.56 -14.97
C SER A 42 15.95 -8.34 -14.06
N ILE A 43 15.52 -7.19 -14.57
CA ILE A 43 15.37 -5.97 -13.78
C ILE A 43 14.25 -6.13 -12.75
N ALA A 44 13.09 -6.68 -13.14
CA ALA A 44 12.00 -6.95 -12.21
C ALA A 44 12.44 -7.86 -11.05
N SER A 45 13.25 -8.89 -11.34
CA SER A 45 13.77 -9.80 -10.32
C SER A 45 14.74 -9.11 -9.36
N ARG A 46 15.60 -8.21 -9.87
CA ARG A 46 16.51 -7.41 -9.03
C ARG A 46 15.76 -6.43 -8.15
N ILE A 47 14.76 -5.72 -8.70
CA ILE A 47 13.91 -4.81 -7.93
C ILE A 47 13.13 -5.58 -6.86
N GLY A 48 12.60 -6.76 -7.22
CA GLY A 48 11.97 -7.67 -6.27
C GLY A 48 12.91 -8.02 -5.11
N GLU A 49 14.15 -8.41 -5.41
CA GLU A 49 15.17 -8.75 -4.40
C GLU A 49 15.47 -7.57 -3.47
N LEU A 50 15.59 -6.36 -4.01
CA LEU A 50 15.83 -5.15 -3.22
C LEU A 50 14.68 -4.89 -2.23
N ILE A 51 13.44 -5.08 -2.67
CA ILE A 51 12.24 -4.92 -1.84
C ILE A 51 12.20 -6.00 -0.75
N GLU A 52 12.42 -7.27 -1.10
CA GLU A 52 12.47 -8.35 -0.12
C GLU A 52 13.55 -8.11 0.93
N ARG A 53 14.75 -7.71 0.49
CA ARG A 53 15.87 -7.38 1.38
C ARG A 53 15.49 -6.25 2.32
N HIS A 54 14.91 -5.15 1.81
CA HIS A 54 14.43 -4.05 2.63
C HIS A 54 13.43 -4.53 3.70
N ILE A 55 12.43 -5.35 3.32
CA ILE A 55 11.45 -5.90 4.27
C ILE A 55 12.16 -6.75 5.35
N ARG A 56 13.14 -7.57 4.98
CA ARG A 56 13.86 -8.45 5.93
C ARG A 56 14.79 -7.68 6.87
N THR A 57 15.44 -6.61 6.42
CA THR A 57 16.48 -5.92 7.20
C THR A 57 16.04 -4.65 7.90
N SER A 58 14.95 -4.02 7.45
CA SER A 58 14.46 -2.75 8.02
C SER A 58 13.90 -2.89 9.44
N ALA A 59 13.84 -1.77 10.17
CA ALA A 59 13.19 -1.69 11.48
C ALA A 59 11.69 -2.06 11.39
N PRO A 60 11.06 -2.57 12.47
CA PRO A 60 9.71 -3.13 12.43
C PRO A 60 8.65 -2.28 11.70
N LYS A 61 8.64 -0.95 11.94
CA LYS A 61 7.71 -0.02 11.28
C LYS A 61 7.95 0.11 9.77
N ALA A 62 9.21 0.09 9.34
CA ALA A 62 9.61 0.18 7.94
C ALA A 62 9.35 -1.14 7.18
N LYS A 63 9.37 -2.30 7.86
CA LYS A 63 8.99 -3.59 7.25
C LYS A 63 7.57 -3.57 6.68
N LEU A 64 6.62 -3.03 7.46
CA LEU A 64 5.23 -2.88 7.01
C LEU A 64 5.13 -1.93 5.81
N CYS A 65 5.94 -0.88 5.78
CA CYS A 65 5.99 0.05 4.64
C CYS A 65 6.52 -0.64 3.37
N GLY A 66 7.54 -1.49 3.50
CA GLY A 66 8.02 -2.34 2.41
C GLY A 66 6.94 -3.29 1.88
N PHE A 67 6.12 -3.88 2.76
CA PHE A 67 4.98 -4.68 2.34
C PHE A 67 3.91 -3.87 1.59
N TYR A 68 3.65 -2.62 1.99
CA TYR A 68 2.74 -1.75 1.23
C TYR A 68 3.28 -1.40 -0.16
N LEU A 69 4.60 -1.23 -0.31
CA LEU A 69 5.22 -1.06 -1.62
C LEU A 69 5.07 -2.31 -2.48
N MET A 70 5.43 -3.48 -1.94
CA MET A 70 5.28 -4.76 -2.64
C MET A 70 3.83 -4.95 -3.11
N ASP A 71 2.87 -4.73 -2.21
CA ASP A 71 1.43 -4.78 -2.48
C ASP A 71 0.98 -3.85 -3.62
N SER A 72 1.46 -2.60 -3.61
CA SER A 72 1.20 -1.65 -4.69
C SER A 72 1.74 -2.15 -6.04
N ILE A 73 2.98 -2.64 -6.07
CA ILE A 73 3.61 -3.14 -7.30
C ILE A 73 2.85 -4.33 -7.86
N VAL A 74 2.53 -5.33 -7.03
CA VAL A 74 1.84 -6.54 -7.52
C VAL A 74 0.40 -6.28 -7.94
N LYS A 75 -0.26 -5.24 -7.41
CA LYS A 75 -1.61 -4.84 -7.84
C LYS A 75 -1.63 -3.96 -9.09
N ASN A 76 -0.68 -3.04 -9.23
CA ASN A 76 -0.69 -2.03 -10.29
C ASN A 76 0.17 -2.44 -11.49
N VAL A 77 1.37 -2.97 -11.25
CA VAL A 77 2.32 -3.37 -12.31
C VAL A 77 2.10 -4.80 -12.76
N LYS A 78 1.87 -5.71 -11.80
CA LYS A 78 1.59 -7.14 -12.03
C LYS A 78 2.74 -7.84 -12.78
N GLY A 79 2.43 -8.89 -13.54
CA GLY A 79 3.37 -9.57 -14.44
C GLY A 79 4.54 -10.22 -13.73
N HIS A 80 5.76 -9.81 -14.10
CA HIS A 80 7.01 -10.38 -13.57
C HIS A 80 7.10 -10.26 -12.04
N TYR A 81 6.57 -9.20 -11.45
CA TYR A 81 6.60 -9.01 -10.00
C TYR A 81 5.72 -10.01 -9.26
N VAL A 82 4.53 -10.33 -9.77
CA VAL A 82 3.65 -11.35 -9.16
C VAL A 82 4.36 -12.70 -9.18
N ASN A 83 4.95 -13.07 -10.32
CA ASN A 83 5.69 -14.32 -10.47
C ASN A 83 6.91 -14.40 -9.57
N TYR A 84 7.64 -13.28 -9.41
CA TYR A 84 8.80 -13.20 -8.52
C TYR A 84 8.38 -13.43 -7.06
N PHE A 85 7.47 -12.60 -6.53
CA PHE A 85 7.10 -12.64 -5.12
C PHE A 85 6.35 -13.91 -4.75
N ALA A 86 5.56 -14.51 -5.65
CA ALA A 86 4.81 -15.75 -5.37
C ALA A 86 5.70 -16.90 -4.87
N ARG A 87 7.00 -16.91 -5.24
CA ARG A 87 7.95 -17.98 -4.87
C ARG A 87 8.39 -17.93 -3.40
N GLY A 88 8.41 -16.74 -2.80
CA GLY A 88 8.93 -16.51 -1.45
C GLY A 88 7.94 -15.81 -0.50
N LEU A 89 6.75 -15.47 -0.98
CA LEU A 89 5.76 -14.65 -0.27
C LEU A 89 5.45 -15.16 1.13
N SER A 90 5.21 -16.47 1.26
CA SER A 90 4.83 -17.07 2.54
C SER A 90 5.94 -16.96 3.58
N ASP A 91 7.18 -17.28 3.20
CA ASP A 91 8.33 -17.18 4.09
C ASP A 91 8.59 -15.73 4.53
N LEU A 92 8.57 -14.81 3.57
CA LEU A 92 8.77 -13.39 3.83
C LEU A 92 7.69 -12.84 4.76
N TYR A 93 6.42 -13.14 4.48
CA TYR A 93 5.29 -12.65 5.28
C TYR A 93 5.31 -13.23 6.70
N ILE A 94 5.45 -14.56 6.83
CA ILE A 94 5.38 -15.23 8.13
C ILE A 94 6.55 -14.80 9.03
N SER A 95 7.76 -14.74 8.49
CA SER A 95 8.95 -14.34 9.27
C SER A 95 8.83 -12.93 9.86
N VAL A 96 8.21 -12.00 9.13
CA VAL A 96 7.94 -10.64 9.65
C VAL A 96 6.74 -10.62 10.59
N TYR A 97 5.66 -11.34 10.27
CA TYR A 97 4.44 -11.36 11.06
C TYR A 97 4.70 -11.85 12.49
N GLN A 98 5.49 -12.93 12.64
CA GLN A 98 5.78 -13.55 13.93
C GLN A 98 6.54 -12.64 14.90
N ILE A 99 7.39 -11.76 14.39
CA ILE A 99 8.19 -10.82 15.21
C ILE A 99 7.51 -9.45 15.37
N SER A 100 6.38 -9.23 14.71
CA SER A 100 5.66 -7.96 14.73
C SER A 100 4.78 -7.82 15.96
N ASP A 101 4.59 -6.59 16.42
CA ASP A 101 3.65 -6.28 17.50
C ASP A 101 2.19 -6.50 17.06
N PRO A 102 1.23 -6.63 18.00
CA PRO A 102 -0.17 -6.93 17.67
C PRO A 102 -0.86 -5.90 16.76
N GLN A 103 -0.47 -4.62 16.81
CA GLN A 103 -1.04 -3.58 15.95
C GLN A 103 -0.53 -3.72 14.51
N THR A 104 0.76 -4.00 14.36
CA THR A 104 1.37 -4.31 13.05
C THR A 104 0.79 -5.60 12.47
N GLN A 105 0.64 -6.67 13.26
CA GLN A 105 0.03 -7.93 12.83
C GLN A 105 -1.39 -7.74 12.28
N LYS A 106 -2.23 -6.93 12.94
CA LYS A 106 -3.56 -6.58 12.42
C LYS A 106 -3.50 -5.91 11.04
N SER A 107 -2.57 -4.97 10.87
CA SER A 107 -2.37 -4.27 9.60
C SER A 107 -1.89 -5.21 8.50
N MET A 108 -0.97 -6.12 8.82
CA MET A 108 -0.52 -7.16 7.90
C MET A 108 -1.65 -8.12 7.51
N ALA A 109 -2.48 -8.54 8.46
CA ALA A 109 -3.63 -9.41 8.17
C ALA A 109 -4.63 -8.73 7.23
N HIS A 110 -4.89 -7.43 7.39
CA HIS A 110 -5.69 -6.65 6.44
C HIS A 110 -5.05 -6.54 5.07
N LEU A 111 -3.72 -6.39 5.00
CA LEU A 111 -3.00 -6.36 3.73
C LEU A 111 -3.13 -7.68 2.97
N PHE A 112 -2.97 -8.80 3.68
CA PHE A 112 -3.09 -10.15 3.15
C PHE A 112 -4.47 -10.44 2.54
N ASP A 113 -5.54 -9.87 3.10
CA ASP A 113 -6.89 -10.00 2.54
C ASP A 113 -6.98 -9.48 1.08
N THR A 114 -6.11 -8.54 0.70
CA THR A 114 -6.11 -7.97 -0.66
C THR A 114 -5.39 -8.84 -1.69
N TRP A 115 -4.66 -9.87 -1.25
CA TRP A 115 -3.77 -10.68 -2.10
C TRP A 115 -4.44 -11.87 -2.77
N ARG A 116 -5.66 -12.21 -2.33
CA ARG A 116 -6.47 -13.30 -2.89
C ARG A 116 -6.71 -13.20 -4.40
N ALA A 117 -6.83 -11.98 -4.91
CA ALA A 117 -7.06 -11.71 -6.32
C ALA A 117 -5.76 -11.54 -7.13
N VAL A 118 -4.60 -11.58 -6.48
CA VAL A 118 -3.30 -11.23 -7.07
C VAL A 118 -2.39 -12.44 -7.16
N PHE A 119 -2.30 -13.22 -6.09
CA PHE A 119 -1.39 -14.36 -5.99
C PHE A 119 -2.13 -15.69 -6.10
N PRO A 120 -1.45 -16.74 -6.60
CA PRO A 120 -2.02 -18.08 -6.61
C PRO A 120 -2.24 -18.60 -5.19
N GLN A 121 -3.28 -19.43 -5.02
CA GLN A 121 -3.64 -19.98 -3.71
C GLN A 121 -2.49 -20.77 -3.06
N SER A 122 -1.61 -21.40 -3.84
CA SER A 122 -0.43 -22.11 -3.34
C SER A 122 0.53 -21.21 -2.55
N ALA A 123 0.68 -19.94 -2.94
CA ALA A 123 1.53 -18.98 -2.23
C ALA A 123 0.86 -18.44 -0.95
N LEU A 124 -0.47 -18.46 -0.90
CA LEU A 124 -1.25 -17.87 0.19
C LEU A 124 -1.62 -18.89 1.28
N GLU A 125 -1.76 -20.17 0.94
CA GLU A 125 -2.19 -21.24 1.86
C GLU A 125 -1.33 -21.35 3.13
N PRO A 126 0.01 -21.29 3.06
CA PRO A 126 0.84 -21.34 4.28
C PRO A 126 0.61 -20.13 5.20
N ILE A 127 0.30 -18.96 4.63
CA ILE A 127 0.00 -17.76 5.40
C ILE A 127 -1.36 -17.92 6.09
N GLU A 128 -2.37 -18.44 5.39
CA GLU A 128 -3.71 -18.68 5.98
C GLU A 128 -3.67 -19.58 7.20
N ARG A 129 -2.87 -20.65 7.15
CA ARG A 129 -2.71 -21.58 8.27
C ARG A 129 -2.03 -20.93 9.47
N THR A 130 -1.22 -19.90 9.23
CA THR A 130 -0.47 -19.20 10.28
C THR A 130 -1.30 -18.10 10.94
N LEU A 131 -2.19 -17.46 10.19
CA LEU A 131 -3.03 -16.38 10.70
C LEU A 131 -4.11 -16.93 11.64
N PRO A 132 -4.48 -16.17 12.69
CA PRO A 132 -5.59 -16.55 13.56
C PRO A 132 -6.89 -16.65 12.75
N PRO A 133 -7.82 -17.55 13.15
CA PRO A 133 -9.12 -17.66 12.51
C PRO A 133 -9.78 -16.29 12.51
N ARG A 134 -10.18 -15.79 11.33
CA ARG A 134 -10.91 -14.53 11.27
C ARG A 134 -12.22 -14.71 12.03
N PRO A 135 -12.58 -13.81 12.96
CA PRO A 135 -13.93 -13.79 13.47
C PRO A 135 -14.83 -13.57 12.27
N GLN A 136 -15.58 -14.60 11.88
CA GLN A 136 -16.55 -14.44 10.82
C GLN A 136 -17.48 -13.32 11.28
N LYS A 137 -17.62 -12.26 10.48
CA LYS A 137 -18.73 -11.34 10.67
C LYS A 137 -19.97 -12.21 10.57
N ILE A 138 -20.53 -12.59 11.71
CA ILE A 138 -21.82 -13.26 11.79
C ILE A 138 -22.74 -12.33 11.01
N ARG A 139 -23.13 -12.74 9.80
CA ARG A 139 -24.15 -12.02 9.05
C ARG A 139 -25.41 -12.26 9.85
N LEU A 140 -25.69 -11.36 10.80
CA LEU A 140 -26.95 -11.38 11.52
C LEU A 140 -28.05 -11.37 10.46
N PRO A 141 -29.02 -12.29 10.50
CA PRO A 141 -30.16 -12.22 9.61
C PRO A 141 -30.82 -10.84 9.81
N PRO A 142 -31.31 -10.20 8.73
CA PRO A 142 -32.01 -8.93 8.86
C PRO A 142 -33.14 -9.07 9.89
N PRO A 143 -33.34 -8.09 10.79
CA PRO A 143 -34.42 -8.15 11.76
C PRO A 143 -35.76 -8.31 11.03
N PRO A 144 -36.69 -9.14 11.54
CA PRO A 144 -38.00 -9.29 10.93
C PRO A 144 -38.70 -7.91 10.90
N PRO A 145 -39.43 -7.57 9.82
CA PRO A 145 -40.20 -6.35 9.77
C PRO A 145 -41.19 -6.34 10.93
N ALA A 146 -41.19 -5.25 11.72
CA ALA A 146 -42.08 -5.10 12.86
C ALA A 146 -43.53 -5.30 12.40
N ALA A 147 -44.18 -6.35 12.91
CA ALA A 147 -45.57 -6.62 12.63
C ALA A 147 -46.44 -5.54 13.30
N GLY A 148 -47.06 -4.71 12.46
CA GLY A 148 -48.37 -4.06 12.67
C GLY A 148 -48.66 -3.39 14.00
N GLY A 149 -48.57 -2.06 14.03
CA GLY A 149 -49.34 -1.21 14.94
C GLY A 149 -50.23 -0.29 14.13
N PHE A 150 -51.52 -0.64 13.98
CA PHE A 150 -52.54 0.24 13.43
C PHE A 150 -52.95 1.27 14.49
N TYR A 151 -52.69 2.56 14.24
CA TYR A 151 -53.42 3.65 14.89
C TYR A 151 -53.73 4.73 13.85
N ASN A 152 -54.98 5.15 13.87
CA ASN A 152 -55.69 5.94 12.87
C ASN A 152 -55.97 7.33 13.47
N GLN A 153 -55.59 8.45 12.83
CA GLN A 153 -56.34 9.72 12.93
C GLN A 153 -55.91 10.79 11.88
N GLN A 154 -56.77 10.98 10.87
CA GLN A 154 -57.43 12.25 10.48
C GLN A 154 -56.58 13.53 10.16
N GLN A 155 -56.56 13.90 8.86
CA GLN A 155 -56.69 15.27 8.25
C GLN A 155 -55.60 16.33 8.59
N VAL A 156 -55.09 17.26 7.76
CA VAL A 156 -55.42 17.83 6.44
C VAL A 156 -54.31 18.86 6.04
N TYR A 157 -54.27 19.24 4.75
CA TYR A 157 -53.59 20.36 4.07
C TYR A 157 -52.15 20.22 3.55
N GLY A 158 -52.01 20.51 2.26
CA GLY A 158 -50.88 21.30 1.74
C GLY A 158 -50.08 20.62 0.62
N GLY A 159 -50.46 20.88 -0.63
CA GLY A 159 -49.79 20.36 -1.81
C GLY A 159 -48.35 20.87 -2.02
N GLY A 160 -47.61 20.12 -2.84
CA GLY A 160 -46.28 20.48 -3.33
C GLY A 160 -45.72 19.35 -4.18
N ALA A 161 -45.81 19.51 -5.50
CA ALA A 161 -45.44 18.54 -6.51
C ALA A 161 -43.94 18.49 -6.77
N TYR A 162 -43.34 17.29 -6.83
CA TYR A 162 -42.23 16.96 -7.74
C TYR A 162 -42.17 15.45 -7.99
N GLY A 163 -41.94 15.09 -9.25
CA GLY A 163 -42.20 13.78 -9.82
C GLY A 163 -41.21 12.66 -9.50
N HIS A 164 -41.69 11.44 -9.74
CA HIS A 164 -41.06 10.32 -10.47
C HIS A 164 -39.68 10.64 -11.09
N GLN A 165 -38.67 9.76 -11.13
CA GLN A 165 -38.65 8.30 -11.31
C GLN A 165 -37.19 7.82 -11.17
N SER A 166 -37.01 6.71 -10.45
CA SER A 166 -36.01 5.63 -10.58
C SER A 166 -34.52 5.91 -10.80
N GLY A 167 -33.70 5.24 -10.00
CA GLY A 167 -32.29 5.02 -10.36
C GLY A 167 -31.44 4.50 -9.22
N ILE A 168 -31.74 3.30 -8.74
CA ILE A 168 -30.78 2.49 -7.99
C ILE A 168 -29.49 2.34 -8.81
N ASN A 169 -28.40 2.95 -8.37
CA ASN A 169 -27.08 2.40 -8.63
C ASN A 169 -26.34 2.36 -7.30
N ALA A 170 -26.27 1.14 -6.76
CA ALA A 170 -25.27 0.76 -5.80
C ALA A 170 -23.90 1.15 -6.39
N MET A 171 -23.22 2.10 -5.76
CA MET A 171 -21.82 2.38 -6.08
C MET A 171 -21.02 1.15 -5.68
N ALA A 172 -20.56 0.41 -6.68
CA ALA A 172 -19.59 -0.67 -6.52
C ALA A 172 -18.34 -0.15 -5.79
N PRO A 173 -17.67 -0.95 -4.94
CA PRO A 173 -16.37 -0.59 -4.39
C PRO A 173 -15.31 -0.80 -5.48
N ALA A 174 -15.28 0.08 -6.45
CA ALA A 174 -14.26 0.12 -7.48
C ALA A 174 -13.81 1.56 -7.63
N SER A 175 -12.62 1.88 -7.09
CA SER A 175 -11.73 2.93 -7.66
C SER A 175 -10.56 3.36 -6.78
N ALA A 176 -10.21 2.68 -5.68
CA ALA A 176 -8.89 2.94 -5.08
C ALA A 176 -7.74 2.63 -6.07
N GLY A 177 -7.94 1.65 -6.97
CA GLY A 177 -7.03 1.37 -8.09
C GLY A 177 -7.22 2.25 -9.32
N ALA A 178 -8.35 2.98 -9.45
CA ALA A 178 -8.61 3.82 -10.62
C ALA A 178 -8.04 5.24 -10.48
N MET A 179 -7.72 5.69 -9.27
CA MET A 179 -7.16 7.04 -9.06
C MET A 179 -5.72 7.18 -9.58
N LEU A 180 -4.95 6.09 -9.65
CA LEU A 180 -3.59 6.14 -10.22
C LEU A 180 -3.59 6.22 -11.76
N ALA A 181 -4.64 5.70 -12.42
CA ALA A 181 -4.76 5.79 -13.87
C ALA A 181 -5.16 7.20 -14.37
N SER A 182 -5.70 8.06 -13.49
CA SER A 182 -6.17 9.40 -13.88
C SER A 182 -5.11 10.51 -13.71
N MET A 183 -3.87 10.16 -13.36
CA MET A 183 -2.74 11.12 -13.29
C MET A 183 -1.73 10.92 -14.43
N VAL A 184 -2.16 10.36 -15.56
CA VAL A 184 -1.35 10.26 -16.79
C VAL A 184 -1.86 11.23 -17.86
N GLN A 185 -1.83 12.53 -17.54
CA GLN A 185 -1.84 13.59 -18.54
C GLN A 185 -0.71 14.56 -18.20
N GLY A 186 0.46 14.31 -18.79
CA GLY A 186 1.63 15.16 -18.65
C GLY A 186 2.88 14.31 -18.58
N GLY A 187 3.45 13.98 -19.74
CA GLY A 187 4.80 13.46 -19.84
C GLY A 187 5.76 14.48 -19.20
N GLY A 188 6.17 14.20 -17.97
CA GLY A 188 7.20 14.92 -17.25
C GLY A 188 8.47 14.08 -17.23
N ASP A 189 9.59 14.69 -17.59
CA ASP A 189 10.92 14.07 -17.63
C ASP A 189 11.26 13.37 -16.30
N ILE A 190 11.53 12.06 -16.36
CA ILE A 190 11.71 11.17 -15.20
C ILE A 190 12.99 11.50 -14.42
N SER A 191 14.01 12.07 -15.07
CA SER A 191 15.21 12.58 -14.39
C SER A 191 14.90 13.77 -13.49
N ALA A 192 13.89 14.58 -13.81
CA ALA A 192 13.40 15.64 -12.93
C ALA A 192 12.73 15.07 -11.66
N LEU A 193 12.05 13.92 -11.76
CA LEU A 193 11.37 13.29 -10.62
C LEU A 193 12.38 12.67 -9.64
N LEU A 194 13.40 11.97 -10.15
CA LEU A 194 14.52 11.48 -9.34
C LEU A 194 15.32 12.64 -8.71
N SER A 195 15.59 13.70 -9.48
CA SER A 195 16.26 14.91 -9.00
C SER A 195 15.45 15.66 -7.95
N SER A 196 14.12 15.69 -8.06
CA SER A 196 13.23 16.36 -7.10
C SER A 196 13.14 15.62 -5.77
N ILE A 197 13.14 14.28 -5.78
CA ILE A 197 13.22 13.45 -4.57
C ILE A 197 14.58 13.66 -3.88
N ALA A 198 15.68 13.68 -4.64
CA ALA A 198 17.00 13.99 -4.10
C ALA A 198 17.13 15.43 -3.57
N ALA A 199 16.45 16.41 -4.19
CA ALA A 199 16.45 17.80 -3.76
C ALA A 199 15.67 18.01 -2.44
N VAL A 200 14.52 17.36 -2.28
CA VAL A 200 13.76 17.33 -1.00
C VAL A 200 14.61 16.75 0.13
N LYS A 201 15.42 15.74 -0.17
CA LYS A 201 16.37 15.14 0.79
C LYS A 201 17.40 16.17 1.26
N LYS A 202 18.00 16.94 0.34
CA LYS A 202 18.97 17.99 0.67
C LYS A 202 18.38 19.12 1.53
N ALA A 203 17.12 19.50 1.29
CA ALA A 203 16.43 20.53 2.07
C ALA A 203 16.07 20.06 3.49
N THR A 204 15.72 18.77 3.66
CA THR A 204 15.31 18.21 4.96
C THR A 204 16.52 17.91 5.85
N THR A 205 17.66 17.51 5.28
CA THR A 205 18.90 17.25 6.06
C THR A 205 19.68 18.52 6.43
N ALA A 206 19.40 19.66 5.80
CA ALA A 206 20.06 20.94 6.11
C ALA A 206 19.43 21.71 7.28
N GLY A 207 18.34 21.22 7.88
CA GLY A 207 17.66 21.86 9.02
C GLY A 207 18.11 21.39 10.41
N GLY A 208 19.07 20.48 10.52
CA GLY A 208 19.59 19.97 11.78
C GLY A 208 20.89 20.66 12.21
N SER A 209 20.77 21.52 13.23
CA SER A 209 21.79 22.38 13.86
C SER A 209 23.23 21.86 13.96
N PRO A 210 24.25 22.77 14.01
CA PRO A 210 25.45 22.49 14.75
C PRO A 210 25.29 22.94 16.21
N ALA A 211 25.53 22.01 17.12
CA ALA A 211 25.84 22.30 18.52
C ALA A 211 27.18 23.07 18.59
N GLY A 212 27.24 24.09 19.44
CA GLY A 212 28.46 24.80 19.82
C GLY A 212 28.54 24.89 21.35
N SER A 213 29.46 24.10 21.91
CA SER A 213 29.83 24.01 23.32
C SER A 213 30.94 25.01 23.69
N ALA A 214 30.98 25.44 24.97
CA ALA A 214 32.14 25.83 25.82
C ALA A 214 31.70 27.00 26.74
N GLY A 215 31.71 26.92 28.08
CA GLY A 215 32.85 26.81 29.02
C GLY A 215 32.72 28.02 29.97
N GLY A 216 32.47 27.88 31.28
CA GLY A 216 33.45 27.54 32.32
C GLY A 216 34.20 28.79 32.83
N ALA A 217 33.84 29.32 34.00
CA ALA A 217 34.72 29.88 35.06
C ALA A 217 33.92 30.71 36.08
N GLY A 218 33.83 30.21 37.31
CA GLY A 218 33.60 31.02 38.50
C GLY A 218 34.96 31.32 39.14
N GLY A 219 35.15 32.57 39.54
CA GLY A 219 36.37 33.13 40.14
C GLY A 219 36.32 34.64 40.07
#